data_AF-A0A7W4ZWL9-F1
#
_entry.id   AF-A0A7W4ZWL9-F1
#
_cell.length_a   1.000
_cell.length_b   1.000
_cell.length_c   1.000
_cell.angle_alpha   90.00
_cell.angle_beta   90.00
_cell.angle_gamma   90.00
#
_symmetry.space_group_name_H-M   'P 1'
#
loop_
_entity.id
_entity.type
_entity.pdbx_description
1 polymer ?
#
loop_
_entity_poly.entity_id
_entity_poly.type
_entity_poly.pdbx_seq_one_letter_code
_entity_poly.pdbx_strand_id
1 'polypeptide(L)' 'MPLAFLTTLTILAVITAVIIAALTGAVTAFLARADGATAAGALIRAGVAFGATLTLIAVLVTMVAGLLS' A
#
# COMPACT_ATOMS: atom_id res chain seq x y z
N MET A 1 -17.49 -9.79 18.63
CA MET A 1 -16.09 -9.43 18.96
C MET A 1 -16.08 -8.00 19.47
N PRO A 2 -15.34 -7.65 20.54
CA PRO A 2 -15.38 -6.30 21.08
C PRO A 2 -14.91 -5.30 20.01
N LEU A 3 -15.67 -4.21 19.80
CA LEU A 3 -15.39 -3.20 18.75
C LEU A 3 -13.94 -2.68 18.81
N ALA A 4 -13.40 -2.50 20.02
CA ALA A 4 -12.03 -2.07 20.24
C ALA A 4 -10.98 -3.00 19.59
N PHE A 5 -11.23 -4.31 19.56
CA PHE A 5 -10.32 -5.28 18.94
C PHE A 5 -10.33 -5.13 17.41
N LEU A 6 -11.51 -5.00 16.80
CA LEU A 6 -11.64 -4.82 15.35
C LEU A 6 -11.03 -3.49 14.88
N THR A 7 -11.24 -2.41 15.64
CA THR A 7 -10.63 -1.11 15.35
C THR A 7 -9.11 -1.19 15.41
N THR A 8 -8.56 -1.84 16.44
CA THR A 8 -7.11 -2.00 16.59
C THR A 8 -6.50 -2.81 15.44
N LEU A 9 -7.15 -3.90 15.05
CA LEU A 9 -6.69 -4.77 13.97
C LEU A 9 -6.75 -4.05 12.61
N THR A 10 -7.79 -3.24 12.39
CA THR A 10 -7.92 -2.41 11.18
C THR A 10 -6.83 -1.35 11.11
N ILE A 11 -6.56 -0.64 12.21
CA ILE A 11 -5.49 0.36 12.28
C ILE A 11 -4.13 -0.29 11.99
N LEU A 12 -3.84 -1.43 12.62
CA LEU A 12 -2.59 -2.16 12.39
C LEU A 12 -2.45 -2.58 10.93
N ALA A 13 -3.52 -3.15 10.34
CA ALA A 13 -3.54 -3.54 8.94
C ALA A 13 -3.25 -2.35 8.02
N VAL A 14 -3.90 -1.20 8.24
CA VAL A 14 -3.68 0.03 7.47
C VAL A 14 -2.24 0.54 7.61
N ILE A 15 -1.67 0.54 8.82
CA ILE A 15 -0.28 0.97 9.05
C ILE A 15 0.70 0.06 8.29
N THR A 16 0.58 -1.26 8.45
CA THR A 16 1.43 -2.23 7.76
C THR A 16 1.33 -2.06 6.25
N ALA A 17 0.12 -1.88 5.76
CA ALA A 17 -0.19 -1.68 4.37
C ALA A 17 0.44 -0.40 3.80
N VAL A 18 0.36 0.74 4.52
CA VAL A 18 1.03 1.99 4.14
C VAL A 18 2.55 1.82 4.10
N ILE A 19 3.14 1.13 5.08
CA ILE A 19 4.58 0.85 5.12
C ILE A 19 5.01 0.02 3.90
N ILE A 20 4.27 -1.05 3.60
CA ILE A 20 4.56 -1.90 2.43
C ILE A 20 4.46 -1.06 1.16
N ALA A 21 3.40 -0.27 0.99
CA ALA A 21 3.23 0.59 -0.19
C ALA A 21 4.40 1.57 -0.35
N ALA A 22 4.82 2.24 0.73
CA ALA A 22 5.95 3.17 0.71
C ALA A 22 7.26 2.47 0.34
N LEU A 23 7.53 1.29 0.92
CA LEU A 23 8.71 0.49 0.60
C LEU A 23 8.69 0.00 -0.86
N THR A 24 7.55 -0.47 -1.36
CA THR A 24 7.38 -0.89 -2.75
C THR A 24 7.62 0.28 -3.70
N GLY A 25 7.07 1.47 -3.42
CA GLY A 25 7.32 2.68 -4.18
C GLY A 25 8.81 3.07 -4.18
N ALA A 26 9.46 3.04 -3.02
CA ALA A 26 10.88 3.38 -2.90
C ALA A 26 11.79 2.39 -3.65
N VAL A 27 11.55 1.08 -3.49
CA VAL A 27 12.32 0.03 -4.18
C VAL A 27 12.10 0.11 -5.69
N THR A 28 10.86 0.29 -6.16
CA THR A 28 10.58 0.41 -7.59
C THR A 28 11.21 1.66 -8.21
N ALA A 29 11.24 2.80 -7.50
CA ALA A 29 11.94 4.00 -7.93
C ALA A 29 13.46 3.79 -7.97
N PHE A 30 14.03 3.13 -6.96
CA PHE A 30 15.46 2.81 -6.90
C PHE A 30 15.88 1.89 -8.04
N LEU A 31 15.14 0.80 -8.27
CA LEU A 31 15.39 -0.13 -9.36
C LEU A 31 15.22 0.55 -10.72
N ALA A 32 14.18 1.36 -10.92
CA ALA A 32 14.00 2.09 -12.17
C ALA A 32 15.18 3.05 -12.46
N ARG A 33 15.74 3.70 -11.44
CA ARG A 33 16.97 4.50 -11.61
C ARG A 33 18.19 3.63 -11.94
N ALA A 34 18.33 2.47 -11.32
CA ALA A 34 19.40 1.52 -11.64
C ALA A 34 19.30 0.98 -13.07
N ASP A 35 18.07 0.82 -13.61
CA ASP A 35 17.79 0.42 -14.99
C ASP A 35 18.05 1.54 -16.02
N GLY A 36 18.55 2.72 -15.59
CA GLY A 36 18.79 3.86 -16.46
C GLY A 36 17.53 4.65 -16.83
N ALA A 37 16.39 4.40 -16.17
CA ALA A 37 15.20 5.22 -16.40
C ALA A 37 15.45 6.66 -15.92
N THR A 38 14.91 7.63 -16.67
CA THR A 38 14.93 9.03 -16.25
C THR A 38 14.22 9.17 -14.89
N ALA A 39 14.65 10.15 -14.08
CA ALA A 39 14.07 10.37 -12.76
C ALA A 39 12.54 10.54 -12.81
N ALA A 40 12.02 11.18 -13.87
CA ALA A 40 10.59 11.33 -14.12
C ALA A 40 9.90 9.98 -14.41
N GLY A 41 10.49 9.14 -15.26
CA GLY A 41 9.95 7.80 -15.57
C GLY A 41 9.93 6.88 -14.35
N ALA A 42 10.98 6.94 -13.52
CA ALA A 42 11.05 6.21 -12.25
C ALA A 42 9.96 6.65 -11.26
N LEU A 43 9.71 7.96 -11.15
CA LEU A 43 8.63 8.52 -10.32
C LEU A 43 7.24 8.06 -10.76
N ILE A 44 6.97 8.07 -12.07
CA ILE A 44 5.68 7.63 -12.61
C ILE A 44 5.46 6.14 -12.31
N ARG A 45 6.46 5.28 -12.57
CA ARG A 45 6.38 3.84 -12.26
C ARG A 45 6.15 3.57 -10.77
N ALA A 46 6.89 4.27 -9.92
CA ALA A 46 6.74 4.15 -8.47
C ALA A 46 5.38 4.63 -7.98
N GLY A 47 4.87 5.73 -8.54
CA GLY A 47 3.53 6.25 -8.24
C GLY A 47 2.42 5.27 -8.61
N VAL A 48 2.52 4.63 -9.78
CA VAL A 48 1.56 3.60 -10.20
C VAL A 48 1.61 2.38 -9.27
N ALA A 49 2.82 1.88 -8.94
CA ALA A 49 2.98 0.75 -8.03
C ALA A 49 2.45 1.07 -6.62
N PHE A 50 2.72 2.27 -6.12
CA PHE A 50 2.21 2.76 -4.84
C PHE A 50 0.67 2.84 -4.84
N GLY A 51 0.08 3.48 -5.85
CA GLY A 51 -1.37 3.62 -5.99
C GLY A 51 -2.10 2.28 -6.12
N ALA A 52 -1.55 1.34 -6.89
CA ALA A 52 -2.07 -0.02 -6.99
C ALA A 52 -2.05 -0.73 -5.63
N THR A 53 -0.97 -0.57 -4.87
CA THR A 53 -0.84 -1.14 -3.52
C THR A 53 -1.89 -0.55 -2.59
N LEU A 54 -2.04 0.78 -2.53
CA LEU A 54 -3.09 1.43 -1.73
C LEU A 54 -4.50 0.99 -2.11
N THR A 55 -4.77 0.82 -3.40
CA THR A 55 -6.09 0.36 -3.88
C THR A 55 -6.37 -1.06 -3.39
N LEU A 56 -5.40 -1.97 -3.51
CA LEU A 56 -5.52 -3.33 -2.99
C LEU A 56 -5.80 -3.34 -1.49
N ILE A 57 -5.10 -2.49 -0.74
CA ILE A 57 -5.29 -2.34 0.71
C ILE A 57 -6.71 -1.87 1.01
N ALA A 58 -7.20 -0.85 0.31
CA ALA A 58 -8.55 -0.34 0.50
C ALA A 58 -9.60 -1.45 0.24
N VAL A 59 -9.43 -2.22 -0.83
CA VAL A 59 -10.30 -3.37 -1.14
C VAL A 59 -10.27 -4.41 -0.03
N LEU A 60 -9.09 -4.78 0.48
CA LEU A 60 -8.96 -5.74 1.58
C LEU A 60 -9.63 -5.25 2.86
N VAL A 61 -9.47 -3.96 3.19
CA VAL A 61 -10.13 -3.35 4.35
C VAL A 61 -11.66 -3.37 4.17
N THR A 62 -12.16 -3.01 2.99
CA THR A 62 -13.60 -3.06 2.69
C THR A 62 -14.14 -4.50 2.75
N MET A 63 -13.41 -5.49 2.23
CA MET A 63 -13.80 -6.89 2.31
C MET A 63 -13.90 -7.36 3.76
N VAL A 64 -12.89 -7.05 4.58
CA VAL A 64 -12.90 -7.42 6.01
C VAL A 64 -14.06 -6.73 6.73
N ALA A 65 -14.29 -5.44 6.47
CA ALA A 65 -15.42 -4.71 7.05
C ALA A 65 -16.77 -5.35 6.67
N GLY A 66 -16.96 -5.72 5.40
CA GLY A 66 -18.16 -6.40 4.92
C GLY A 66 -18.33 -7.84 5.43
N LEU A 67 -17.24 -8.52 5.82
CA LEU A 67 -17.32 -9.85 6.42
C LEU A 67 -17.68 -9.80 7.92
N LEU A 68 -17.47 -8.64 8.55
CA LEU A 68 -17.72 -8.40 9.97
C LEU A 68 -19.08 -7.75 10.25
N SER A 69 -19.75 -7.25 9.21
CA SER A 69 -21.13 -6.74 9.21
C SER A 69 -22.14 -7.85 8.97
#